data_AF-A0A2P6PGT4-F1
#
_entry.id   AF-A0A2P6PGT4-F1
#
_cell.length_a   1.000
_cell.length_b   1.000
_cell.length_c   1.000
_cell.angle_alpha   90.00
_cell.angle_beta   90.00
_cell.angle_gamma   90.00
#
_symmetry.space_group_name_H-M   'P 1'
#
loop_
_entity.id
_entity.type
_entity.pdbx_description
1 polymer ?
#
loop_
_entity_poly.entity_id
_entity_poly.type
_entity_poly.pdbx_seq_one_letter_code
_entity_poly.pdbx_strand_id
1 'polypeptide(L)'
;MKVLKKATKYCEDKDLKEMCDMNIGDYDSLNEYAIKVFDAMANDTLADEAKELFKPRSESAVLPDVAIYTIVIWACICSSKIKAAHNVYLYMIANGVTPISCTYIILINTLANNSSSYVNFVRCAKKYFLEMLDKGMTPPSSSYMAVFKAIARQEPVVKAKEFLEQIQAKGFSPKLDVPHFDVAYMEEAMKALKMADVLINAKKLQKL
;
A
#
# COMPACT_ATOMS: atom_id res chain seq x y z
N MET A 1 -17.44 17.20 -1.44
CA MET A 1 -18.51 16.16 -1.26
C MET A 1 -18.89 15.34 -2.51
N LYS A 2 -18.98 15.88 -3.74
CA LYS A 2 -19.36 15.07 -4.94
C LYS A 2 -18.39 13.92 -5.27
N VAL A 3 -17.09 14.14 -5.09
CA VAL A 3 -16.04 13.14 -5.34
C VAL A 3 -16.06 12.04 -4.29
N LEU A 4 -16.36 12.39 -3.04
CA LEU A 4 -16.49 11.44 -1.94
C LEU A 4 -17.67 10.47 -2.14
N LYS A 5 -18.85 11.00 -2.53
CA LYS A 5 -20.01 10.17 -2.92
C LYS A 5 -19.75 9.28 -4.15
N LYS A 6 -18.84 9.68 -5.05
CA LYS A 6 -18.43 8.87 -6.20
C LYS A 6 -17.43 7.78 -5.80
N ALA A 7 -16.46 8.11 -4.94
CA ALA A 7 -15.46 7.18 -4.41
C ALA A 7 -16.08 6.06 -3.57
N THR A 8 -17.14 6.37 -2.81
CA THR A 8 -17.85 5.40 -1.96
C THR A 8 -18.89 4.58 -2.72
N LYS A 9 -19.22 4.93 -3.97
CA LYS A 9 -20.26 4.25 -4.77
C LYS A 9 -19.97 2.76 -5.01
N TYR A 10 -18.71 2.37 -5.09
CA TYR A 10 -18.26 0.99 -5.33
C TYR A 10 -17.91 0.25 -4.03
N CYS A 11 -18.13 0.91 -2.90
CA CYS A 11 -18.12 0.27 -1.63
C CYS A 11 -19.53 -0.28 -1.39
N GLU A 12 -19.77 -1.54 -1.76
CA GLU A 12 -21.03 -2.25 -1.48
C GLU A 12 -21.28 -2.44 0.03
N ASP A 13 -20.30 -2.05 0.84
CA ASP A 13 -20.31 -2.18 2.29
C ASP A 13 -21.00 -0.98 2.95
N LYS A 14 -22.14 -1.27 3.58
CA LYS A 14 -22.98 -0.31 4.32
C LYS A 14 -22.19 0.38 5.43
N ASP A 15 -21.23 -0.30 6.05
CA ASP A 15 -20.44 0.22 7.18
C ASP A 15 -19.42 1.27 6.72
N LEU A 16 -18.84 1.12 5.53
CA LEU A 16 -17.93 2.12 4.96
C LEU A 16 -18.67 3.33 4.40
N LYS A 17 -19.90 3.13 3.93
CA LYS A 17 -20.80 4.21 3.54
C LYS A 17 -21.24 4.99 4.78
N GLU A 18 -21.61 4.32 5.86
CA GLU A 18 -21.88 4.93 7.16
C GLU A 18 -20.62 5.57 7.77
N MET A 19 -19.42 5.00 7.66
CA MET A 19 -18.16 5.65 8.10
C MET A 19 -17.86 6.94 7.32
N CYS A 20 -18.12 6.93 6.00
CA CYS A 20 -17.97 8.12 5.17
C CYS A 20 -19.10 9.14 5.37
N ASP A 21 -20.30 8.69 5.75
CA ASP A 21 -21.46 9.54 5.99
C ASP A 21 -21.55 10.04 7.46
N MET A 22 -20.91 9.35 8.44
CA MET A 22 -20.97 9.67 9.88
C MET A 22 -19.74 10.38 10.45
N ASN A 23 -18.66 10.59 9.68
CA ASN A 23 -17.48 11.31 10.21
C ASN A 23 -16.74 12.20 9.19
N ILE A 24 -17.34 12.49 8.03
CA ILE A 24 -16.75 13.37 6.99
C ILE A 24 -17.64 14.62 6.82
N GLY A 25 -18.00 15.22 7.95
CA GLY A 25 -18.87 16.41 8.01
C GLY A 25 -18.14 17.71 7.70
N ASP A 26 -16.86 17.82 8.07
CA ASP A 26 -16.03 19.00 7.84
C ASP A 26 -14.58 18.66 7.46
N TYR A 27 -13.88 19.67 6.93
CA TYR A 27 -12.50 19.59 6.49
C TYR A 27 -11.55 19.20 7.64
N ASP A 28 -11.84 19.65 8.86
CA ASP A 28 -10.99 19.48 10.03
C ASP A 28 -10.97 18.02 10.50
N SER A 29 -12.11 17.35 10.51
CA SER A 29 -12.22 15.93 10.86
C SER A 29 -11.46 15.03 9.87
N LEU A 30 -11.54 15.35 8.57
CA LEU A 30 -10.77 14.66 7.53
C LEU A 30 -9.27 14.91 7.67
N ASN A 31 -8.88 16.13 8.00
CA ASN A 31 -7.49 16.52 8.19
C ASN A 31 -6.89 15.84 9.44
N GLU A 32 -7.64 15.78 10.55
CA GLU A 32 -7.22 15.05 11.75
C GLU A 32 -7.07 13.55 11.48
N TYR A 33 -8.01 12.95 10.74
CA TYR A 33 -7.89 11.56 10.32
C TYR A 33 -6.65 11.34 9.46
N ALA A 34 -6.41 12.21 8.47
CA ALA A 34 -5.22 12.18 7.61
C ALA A 34 -3.94 12.23 8.45
N ILE A 35 -3.80 13.17 9.39
CA ILE A 35 -2.63 13.26 10.27
C ILE A 35 -2.38 11.93 11.00
N LYS A 36 -3.44 11.31 11.57
CA LYS A 36 -3.33 9.98 12.21
C LYS A 36 -2.88 8.88 11.24
N VAL A 37 -3.35 8.92 9.99
CA VAL A 37 -2.89 8.00 8.92
C VAL A 37 -1.38 8.11 8.73
N PHE A 38 -0.84 9.33 8.66
CA PHE A 38 0.56 9.57 8.34
C PHE A 38 1.51 9.34 9.51
N ASP A 39 1.09 9.68 10.73
CA ASP A 39 1.84 9.31 11.94
C ASP A 39 2.05 7.79 12.03
N ALA A 40 1.05 7.00 11.60
CA ALA A 40 1.14 5.54 11.59
C ALA A 40 2.09 4.97 10.51
N MET A 41 2.52 5.77 9.52
CA MET A 41 3.35 5.30 8.39
C MET A 41 4.85 5.56 8.55
N ALA A 42 5.25 6.39 9.51
CA ALA A 42 6.62 6.61 10.00
C ALA A 42 7.74 6.41 8.94
N ASN A 43 7.79 7.33 7.97
CA ASN A 43 9.01 7.72 7.26
C ASN A 43 8.90 9.23 6.97
N ASP A 44 9.89 10.02 7.39
CA ASP A 44 9.84 11.50 7.38
C ASP A 44 9.46 12.06 5.99
N THR A 45 9.96 11.44 4.92
CA THR A 45 9.67 11.83 3.53
C THR A 45 8.19 11.71 3.17
N LEU A 46 7.47 10.73 3.72
CA LEU A 46 6.05 10.50 3.43
C LEU A 46 5.16 11.37 4.31
N ALA A 47 5.60 11.63 5.53
CA ALA A 47 4.93 12.58 6.41
C ALA A 47 4.92 13.98 5.78
N ASP A 48 5.99 14.39 5.10
CA ASP A 48 6.06 15.71 4.46
C ASP A 48 5.20 15.80 3.18
N GLU A 49 5.25 14.80 2.29
CA GLU A 49 4.36 14.73 1.10
C GLU A 49 2.88 14.80 1.52
N ALA A 50 2.55 14.11 2.60
CA ALA A 50 1.24 14.12 3.19
C ALA A 50 0.85 15.44 3.82
N LYS A 51 1.68 16.01 4.69
CA LYS A 51 1.41 17.32 5.33
C LYS A 51 1.15 18.38 4.28
N GLU A 52 1.90 18.39 3.18
CA GLU A 52 1.67 19.33 2.07
C GLU A 52 0.38 19.02 1.29
N LEU A 53 0.01 17.76 1.12
CA LEU A 53 -1.25 17.37 0.46
C LEU A 53 -2.50 17.80 1.24
N PHE A 54 -2.42 17.76 2.57
CA PHE A 54 -3.52 18.08 3.49
C PHE A 54 -3.44 19.48 4.10
N LYS A 55 -2.41 20.26 3.71
CA LYS A 55 -2.23 21.65 4.14
C LYS A 55 -3.46 22.47 3.78
N PRO A 56 -4.07 23.18 4.74
CA PRO A 56 -5.17 24.10 4.46
C PRO A 56 -4.71 25.13 3.41
N ARG A 57 -5.25 25.03 2.19
CA ARG A 57 -5.10 26.09 1.20
C ARG A 57 -6.16 27.12 1.51
N SER A 58 -5.71 28.27 2.00
CA SER A 58 -6.52 29.42 2.39
C SER A 58 -7.72 29.67 1.48
N GLU A 59 -8.87 29.88 2.12
CA GLU A 59 -10.20 30.29 1.60
C GLU A 59 -11.13 29.23 1.01
N SER A 60 -10.68 27.99 0.75
CA SER A 60 -11.59 26.90 0.37
C SER A 60 -11.37 25.67 1.26
N ALA A 61 -12.38 25.30 2.06
CA ALA A 61 -12.39 24.11 2.91
C ALA A 61 -12.55 22.79 2.11
N VAL A 62 -11.91 22.70 0.95
CA VAL A 62 -12.06 21.56 0.02
C VAL A 62 -10.70 20.90 -0.19
N LEU A 63 -10.59 19.65 0.27
CA LEU A 63 -9.42 18.82 0.01
C LEU A 63 -9.28 18.49 -1.49
N PRO A 64 -8.04 18.37 -1.99
CA PRO A 64 -7.78 17.82 -3.32
C PRO A 64 -8.38 16.42 -3.49
N ASP A 65 -8.85 16.09 -4.68
CA ASP A 65 -9.45 14.78 -4.97
C ASP A 65 -8.52 13.61 -4.63
N VAL A 66 -7.23 13.74 -4.94
CA VAL A 66 -6.19 12.75 -4.60
C VAL A 66 -6.08 12.49 -3.09
N ALA A 67 -6.28 13.53 -2.29
CA ALA A 67 -6.24 13.48 -0.84
C ALA A 67 -7.45 12.70 -0.31
N ILE A 68 -8.64 12.99 -0.87
CA ILE A 68 -9.89 12.29 -0.55
C ILE A 68 -9.78 10.79 -0.88
N TYR A 69 -9.33 10.43 -2.08
CA TYR A 69 -9.17 9.02 -2.48
C TYR A 69 -8.18 8.29 -1.58
N THR A 70 -7.06 8.91 -1.25
CA THR A 70 -6.03 8.30 -0.39
C THR A 70 -6.55 8.04 1.02
N ILE A 71 -7.34 8.97 1.60
CA ILE A 71 -8.01 8.76 2.89
C ILE A 71 -8.96 7.57 2.84
N VAL A 72 -9.83 7.50 1.83
CA VAL A 72 -10.83 6.42 1.71
C VAL A 72 -10.15 5.06 1.55
N ILE A 73 -9.07 5.00 0.76
CA ILE A 73 -8.24 3.79 0.62
C ILE A 73 -7.70 3.36 1.99
N TRP A 74 -7.11 4.28 2.75
CA TRP A 74 -6.59 3.96 4.08
C TRP A 74 -7.68 3.52 5.05
N ALA A 75 -8.82 4.20 5.08
CA ALA A 75 -9.95 3.84 5.93
C ALA A 75 -10.45 2.41 5.63
N CYS A 76 -10.55 2.04 4.36
CA CYS A 76 -10.87 0.67 3.96
C CYS A 76 -9.86 -0.33 4.54
N ILE A 77 -8.57 0.02 4.56
CA ILE A 77 -7.49 -0.84 5.06
C ILE A 77 -7.54 -1.00 6.57
N CYS A 78 -7.76 0.08 7.33
CA CYS A 78 -7.95 0.02 8.77
C CYS A 78 -9.14 -0.87 9.15
N SER A 79 -10.19 -0.86 8.34
CA SER A 79 -11.37 -1.72 8.52
C SER A 79 -11.17 -3.14 7.95
N SER A 80 -9.94 -3.52 7.57
CA SER A 80 -9.60 -4.81 6.96
C SER A 80 -10.31 -5.13 5.63
N LYS A 81 -10.88 -4.10 4.96
CA LYS A 81 -11.60 -4.20 3.68
C LYS A 81 -10.66 -3.96 2.49
N ILE A 82 -9.66 -4.83 2.34
CA ILE A 82 -8.56 -4.65 1.38
C ILE A 82 -9.04 -4.67 -0.08
N LYS A 83 -10.04 -5.49 -0.41
CA LYS A 83 -10.66 -5.49 -1.74
C LYS A 83 -11.33 -4.15 -2.07
N ALA A 84 -12.03 -3.56 -1.11
CA ALA A 84 -12.66 -2.25 -1.28
C ALA A 84 -11.60 -1.17 -1.52
N ALA A 85 -10.51 -1.18 -0.72
CA ALA A 85 -9.38 -0.27 -0.90
C ALA A 85 -8.80 -0.34 -2.33
N HIS A 86 -8.60 -1.56 -2.84
CA HIS A 86 -8.12 -1.77 -4.20
C HIS A 86 -9.10 -1.28 -5.27
N ASN A 87 -10.41 -1.48 -5.09
CA ASN A 87 -11.43 -0.97 -6.01
C ASN A 87 -11.49 0.56 -6.02
N VAL A 88 -11.35 1.20 -4.86
CA VAL A 88 -11.27 2.67 -4.75
C VAL A 88 -10.06 3.20 -5.51
N TYR A 89 -8.90 2.54 -5.42
CA TYR A 89 -7.72 2.88 -6.22
C TYR A 89 -7.98 2.76 -7.73
N LEU A 90 -8.59 1.67 -8.19
CA LEU A 90 -8.93 1.49 -9.62
C LEU A 90 -9.92 2.57 -10.11
N TYR A 91 -10.83 2.99 -9.24
CA TYR A 91 -11.76 4.08 -9.57
C TYR A 91 -11.07 5.44 -9.60
N MET A 92 -10.14 5.71 -8.68
CA MET A 92 -9.31 6.92 -8.65
C MET A 92 -8.61 7.15 -10.00
N ILE A 93 -7.91 6.12 -10.50
CA ILE A 93 -7.21 6.20 -11.80
C ILE A 93 -8.20 6.32 -12.98
N ALA A 94 -9.35 5.64 -12.92
CA ALA A 94 -10.36 5.72 -13.97
C ALA A 94 -11.02 7.11 -14.09
N ASN A 95 -10.98 7.90 -13.02
CA ASN A 95 -11.44 9.29 -13.02
C ASN A 95 -10.31 10.30 -13.34
N GLY A 96 -9.14 9.83 -13.76
CA GLY A 96 -8.00 10.69 -14.10
C GLY A 96 -7.30 11.30 -12.89
N VAL A 97 -7.58 10.83 -11.66
CA VAL A 97 -6.90 11.29 -10.46
C VAL A 97 -5.59 10.50 -10.32
N THR A 98 -4.47 11.22 -10.35
CA THR A 98 -3.15 10.60 -10.30
C THR A 98 -2.77 10.25 -8.85
N PRO A 99 -2.40 8.98 -8.56
CA PRO A 99 -1.91 8.58 -7.24
C PRO A 99 -0.57 9.20 -6.90
N ILE A 100 -0.35 9.46 -5.60
CA ILE A 100 0.91 9.95 -5.05
C ILE A 100 1.70 8.83 -4.36
N SER A 101 2.92 9.11 -3.91
CA SER A 101 3.82 8.11 -3.33
C SER A 101 3.17 7.42 -2.12
N CYS A 102 2.55 8.19 -1.23
CA CYS A 102 1.76 7.66 -0.11
C CYS A 102 0.69 6.64 -0.54
N THR A 103 -0.09 6.91 -1.60
CA THR A 103 -1.13 5.99 -2.09
C THR A 103 -0.54 4.64 -2.51
N TYR A 104 0.57 4.66 -3.25
CA TYR A 104 1.26 3.43 -3.68
C TYR A 104 1.79 2.63 -2.50
N ILE A 105 2.47 3.29 -1.56
CA ILE A 105 3.12 2.63 -0.41
C ILE A 105 2.09 1.89 0.45
N ILE A 106 0.96 2.55 0.73
CA ILE A 106 -0.17 1.97 1.46
C ILE A 106 -0.67 0.70 0.78
N LEU A 107 -0.95 0.78 -0.53
CA LEU A 107 -1.47 -0.34 -1.31
C LEU A 107 -0.47 -1.48 -1.43
N ILE A 108 0.80 -1.19 -1.75
CA ILE A 108 1.88 -2.17 -1.87
C ILE A 108 2.02 -2.95 -0.57
N ASN A 109 2.20 -2.25 0.55
CA ASN A 109 2.40 -2.88 1.86
C ASN A 109 1.18 -3.73 2.25
N THR A 110 -0.02 -3.20 2.04
CA THR A 110 -1.25 -3.90 2.44
C THR A 110 -1.48 -5.15 1.58
N LEU A 111 -1.35 -5.04 0.26
CA LEU A 111 -1.56 -6.16 -0.66
C LEU A 111 -0.48 -7.23 -0.48
N ALA A 112 0.78 -6.84 -0.27
CA ALA A 112 1.87 -7.77 -0.02
C ALA A 112 1.71 -8.53 1.30
N ASN A 113 1.27 -7.87 2.37
CA ASN A 113 1.11 -8.51 3.68
C ASN A 113 -0.16 -9.37 3.79
N ASN A 114 -1.19 -9.10 2.99
CA ASN A 114 -2.46 -9.83 3.02
C ASN A 114 -2.65 -10.77 1.84
N SER A 115 -1.57 -11.09 1.14
CA SER A 115 -1.64 -11.89 -0.06
C SER A 115 -2.09 -13.33 0.21
N SER A 116 -1.97 -13.84 1.45
CA SER A 116 -2.33 -15.23 1.79
C SER A 116 -3.84 -15.50 1.71
N SER A 117 -4.67 -14.46 1.74
CA SER A 117 -6.12 -14.60 1.77
C SER A 117 -6.80 -14.50 0.41
N TYR A 118 -6.11 -13.98 -0.62
CA TYR A 118 -6.73 -13.70 -1.92
C TYR A 118 -5.78 -13.91 -3.09
N VAL A 119 -6.27 -14.66 -4.08
CA VAL A 119 -5.57 -14.86 -5.36
C VAL A 119 -5.36 -13.51 -6.05
N ASN A 120 -4.12 -13.20 -6.44
CA ASN A 120 -3.64 -12.02 -7.19
C ASN A 120 -3.09 -10.81 -6.42
N PHE A 121 -3.09 -10.76 -5.08
CA PHE A 121 -2.55 -9.58 -4.38
C PHE A 121 -1.02 -9.42 -4.49
N VAL A 122 -0.25 -10.51 -4.53
CA VAL A 122 1.21 -10.42 -4.81
C VAL A 122 1.46 -9.81 -6.20
N ARG A 123 0.65 -10.20 -7.20
CA ARG A 123 0.73 -9.65 -8.55
C ARG A 123 0.44 -8.14 -8.55
N CYS A 124 -0.60 -7.70 -7.85
CA CYS A 124 -0.92 -6.28 -7.73
C CYS A 124 0.19 -5.51 -6.98
N ALA A 125 0.71 -6.05 -5.88
CA ALA A 125 1.77 -5.41 -5.12
C ALA A 125 3.04 -5.21 -5.96
N LYS A 126 3.47 -6.24 -6.73
CA LYS A 126 4.57 -6.12 -7.70
C LYS A 126 4.29 -5.06 -8.77
N LYS A 127 3.09 -5.08 -9.36
CA LYS A 127 2.68 -4.12 -10.38
C LYS A 127 2.80 -2.68 -9.85
N TYR A 128 2.25 -2.42 -8.67
CA TYR A 128 2.24 -1.08 -8.08
C TYR A 128 3.62 -0.61 -7.64
N PHE A 129 4.48 -1.53 -7.19
CA PHE A 129 5.88 -1.22 -6.91
C PHE A 129 6.63 -0.77 -8.19
N LEU A 130 6.45 -1.49 -9.30
CA LEU A 130 7.08 -1.14 -10.58
C LEU A 130 6.51 0.16 -11.17
N GLU A 131 5.20 0.37 -11.05
CA GLU A 131 4.52 1.58 -11.49
C GLU A 131 5.00 2.82 -10.71
N MET A 132 5.25 2.67 -9.40
CA MET A 132 5.84 3.72 -8.57
C MET A 132 7.23 4.10 -9.07
N LEU A 133 8.07 3.11 -9.42
CA LEU A 133 9.39 3.36 -10.01
C LEU A 133 9.30 4.04 -11.40
N ASP A 134 8.35 3.61 -12.24
CA ASP A 134 8.14 4.20 -13.57
C ASP A 134 7.71 5.67 -13.51
N LYS A 135 7.09 6.07 -12.40
CA LYS A 135 6.71 7.46 -12.12
C LYS A 135 7.82 8.29 -11.48
N GLY A 136 9.03 7.72 -11.36
CA GLY A 136 10.18 8.38 -10.73
C GLY A 136 10.05 8.55 -9.21
N MET A 137 9.11 7.85 -8.58
CA MET A 137 8.96 7.85 -7.12
C MET A 137 9.90 6.81 -6.52
N THR A 138 10.33 7.05 -5.28
CA THR A 138 11.25 6.15 -4.55
C THR A 138 10.48 5.29 -3.55
N PRO A 139 10.32 3.97 -3.79
CA PRO A 139 9.71 3.09 -2.82
C PRO A 139 10.59 2.98 -1.56
N PRO A 140 9.99 2.95 -0.35
CA PRO A 140 10.75 2.70 0.85
C PRO A 140 11.24 1.24 0.88
N SER A 141 12.39 1.00 1.52
CA SER A 141 12.97 -0.34 1.67
C SER A 141 12.00 -1.33 2.33
N SER A 142 11.13 -0.85 3.22
CA SER A 142 10.07 -1.63 3.86
C SER A 142 9.06 -2.19 2.84
N SER A 143 8.70 -1.42 1.81
CA SER A 143 7.81 -1.87 0.74
C SER A 143 8.46 -2.92 -0.16
N TYR A 144 9.73 -2.76 -0.49
CA TYR A 144 10.48 -3.82 -1.18
C TYR A 144 10.47 -5.12 -0.37
N MET A 145 10.81 -5.04 0.92
CA MET A 145 10.83 -6.19 1.81
C MET A 145 9.45 -6.85 1.94
N ALA A 146 8.37 -6.07 1.99
CA ALA A 146 7.01 -6.58 2.03
C ALA A 146 6.68 -7.39 0.75
N VAL A 147 6.93 -6.83 -0.43
CA VAL A 147 6.71 -7.52 -1.71
C VAL A 147 7.57 -8.77 -1.81
N PHE A 148 8.85 -8.68 -1.43
CA PHE A 148 9.77 -9.82 -1.45
C PHE A 148 9.30 -10.97 -0.57
N LYS A 149 8.86 -10.68 0.66
CA LYS A 149 8.25 -11.68 1.56
C LYS A 149 6.99 -12.29 0.95
N ALA A 150 6.15 -11.49 0.29
CA ALA A 150 4.93 -11.98 -0.36
C ALA A 150 5.25 -12.96 -1.52
N ILE A 151 6.23 -12.62 -2.37
CA ILE A 151 6.75 -13.50 -3.41
C ILE A 151 7.32 -14.77 -2.78
N ALA A 152 8.18 -14.62 -1.76
CA ALA A 152 8.78 -15.73 -1.04
C ALA A 152 7.74 -16.74 -0.57
N ARG A 153 6.58 -16.29 -0.09
CA ARG A 153 5.51 -17.16 0.42
C ARG A 153 4.72 -17.88 -0.68
N GLN A 154 4.53 -17.26 -1.85
CA GLN A 154 3.47 -17.67 -2.78
C GLN A 154 3.93 -18.02 -4.18
N GLU A 155 5.13 -17.62 -4.55
CA GLU A 155 5.64 -17.76 -5.90
C GLU A 155 6.95 -18.56 -5.90
N PRO A 156 7.29 -19.22 -7.02
CA PRO A 156 8.57 -19.90 -7.16
C PRO A 156 9.71 -18.89 -7.25
N VAL A 157 10.93 -19.34 -6.96
CA VAL A 157 12.15 -18.49 -6.90
C VAL A 157 12.40 -17.75 -8.21
N VAL A 158 12.06 -18.36 -9.34
CA VAL A 158 12.14 -17.72 -10.66
C VAL A 158 11.37 -16.39 -10.71
N LYS A 159 10.19 -16.30 -10.07
CA LYS A 159 9.42 -15.05 -10.02
C LYS A 159 10.04 -13.99 -9.11
N ALA A 160 10.73 -14.40 -8.05
CA ALA A 160 11.51 -13.49 -7.22
C ALA A 160 12.68 -12.90 -8.01
N LYS A 161 13.35 -13.74 -8.80
CA LYS A 161 14.45 -13.31 -9.68
C LYS A 161 13.96 -12.34 -10.76
N GLU A 162 12.88 -12.68 -11.47
CA GLU A 162 12.27 -11.79 -12.47
C GLU A 162 11.92 -10.41 -11.87
N PHE A 163 11.33 -10.39 -10.67
CA PHE A 163 10.97 -9.14 -10.01
C PHE A 163 12.22 -8.32 -9.64
N LEU A 164 13.29 -8.96 -9.14
CA LEU A 164 14.53 -8.27 -8.84
C LEU A 164 15.17 -7.66 -10.10
N GLU A 165 15.25 -8.44 -11.17
CA GLU A 165 15.81 -7.97 -12.45
C GLU A 165 15.02 -6.73 -12.95
N GLN A 166 13.69 -6.74 -12.81
CA GLN A 166 12.83 -5.61 -13.18
C GLN A 166 13.08 -4.34 -12.33
N ILE A 167 13.22 -4.46 -11.01
CA ILE A 167 13.45 -3.28 -10.15
C ILE A 167 14.87 -2.72 -10.34
N GLN A 168 15.86 -3.59 -10.55
CA GLN A 168 17.24 -3.18 -10.86
C GLN A 168 17.33 -2.47 -12.21
N ALA A 169 16.64 -2.98 -13.23
CA ALA A 169 16.55 -2.33 -14.54
C ALA A 169 15.89 -0.93 -14.47
N LYS A 170 15.05 -0.69 -13.45
CA LYS A 170 14.43 0.61 -13.16
C LYS A 170 15.26 1.47 -12.19
N GLY A 171 16.51 1.09 -11.90
CA GLY A 171 17.42 1.87 -11.07
C GLY A 171 17.23 1.70 -9.56
N PHE A 172 16.33 0.82 -9.12
CA PHE A 172 16.19 0.49 -7.71
C PHE A 172 17.12 -0.66 -7.33
N SER A 173 18.13 -0.38 -6.52
CA SER A 173 18.97 -1.41 -5.90
C SER A 173 18.49 -1.64 -4.48
N PRO A 174 17.93 -2.83 -4.17
CA PRO A 174 17.77 -3.22 -2.78
C PRO A 174 19.12 -3.14 -2.08
N LYS A 175 19.21 -2.42 -0.96
CA LYS A 175 20.39 -2.46 -0.09
C LYS A 175 20.42 -3.85 0.54
N LEU A 176 21.12 -4.77 -0.11
CA LEU A 176 21.43 -6.08 0.41
C LEU A 176 22.94 -6.09 0.59
N ASP A 177 23.40 -6.21 1.84
CA ASP A 177 24.83 -6.34 2.18
C ASP A 177 25.36 -7.72 1.76
N VAL A 178 25.18 -8.11 0.50
CA VAL A 178 25.71 -9.35 -0.07
C VAL A 178 26.29 -9.09 -1.46
N PRO A 179 27.62 -9.18 -1.62
CA PRO A 179 28.25 -9.16 -2.93
C PRO A 179 27.96 -10.51 -3.61
N HIS A 180 27.43 -10.46 -4.82
CA HIS A 180 26.94 -11.60 -5.63
C HIS A 180 25.61 -12.18 -5.16
N PHE A 181 24.55 -11.41 -5.45
CA PHE A 181 23.19 -11.90 -5.38
C PHE A 181 22.94 -12.95 -6.47
N ASP A 182 23.04 -14.23 -6.11
CA ASP A 182 22.78 -15.36 -7.01
C ASP A 182 21.43 -16.05 -6.69
N VAL A 183 21.05 -17.00 -7.54
CA VAL A 183 19.79 -17.75 -7.39
C VAL A 183 19.80 -18.60 -6.11
N ALA A 184 20.95 -19.11 -5.69
CA ALA A 184 21.06 -19.95 -4.50
C ALA A 184 20.80 -19.15 -3.21
N TYR A 185 21.38 -17.95 -3.11
CA TYR A 185 21.12 -17.02 -2.00
C TYR A 185 19.64 -16.64 -1.93
N MET A 186 19.02 -16.39 -3.08
CA MET A 186 17.58 -16.14 -3.19
C MET A 186 16.73 -17.30 -2.68
N GLU A 187 17.09 -18.52 -3.05
CA GLU A 187 16.41 -19.72 -2.56
C GLU A 187 16.51 -19.86 -1.05
N GLU A 188 17.71 -19.67 -0.50
CA GLU A 188 17.97 -19.74 0.94
C GLU A 188 17.21 -18.66 1.71
N ALA A 189 17.23 -17.41 1.24
CA ALA A 189 16.48 -16.32 1.82
C ALA A 189 14.96 -16.58 1.77
N MET A 190 14.44 -17.08 0.65
CA MET A 190 13.02 -17.44 0.54
C MET A 190 12.65 -18.60 1.47
N LYS A 191 13.50 -19.63 1.59
CA LYS A 191 13.31 -20.75 2.53
C LYS A 191 13.28 -20.24 3.98
N ALA A 192 14.22 -19.39 4.36
CA ALA A 192 14.28 -18.79 5.70
C ALA A 192 13.04 -17.94 6.01
N LEU A 193 12.58 -17.13 5.05
CA LEU A 193 11.37 -16.32 5.20
C LEU A 193 10.10 -17.18 5.33
N LYS A 194 9.96 -18.24 4.51
CA LYS A 194 8.87 -19.21 4.65
C LYS A 194 8.87 -19.87 6.03
N MET A 195 10.04 -20.30 6.51
CA MET A 195 10.19 -20.95 7.81
C MET A 195 9.84 -19.99 8.96
N ALA A 196 10.30 -18.74 8.91
CA ALA A 196 9.96 -17.73 9.90
C ALA A 196 8.45 -17.47 9.97
N ASP A 197 7.77 -17.43 8.82
CA ASP A 197 6.32 -17.26 8.74
C ASP A 197 5.56 -18.43 9.38
N VAL A 198 6.00 -19.67 9.12
CA VAL A 198 5.42 -20.88 9.74
C VAL A 198 5.55 -20.80 11.27
N LEU A 199 6.72 -20.40 11.78
CA LEU A 199 6.95 -20.26 13.22
C LEU A 199 6.10 -19.15 13.85
N ILE A 200 5.93 -18.01 13.17
CA ILE A 200 5.06 -16.91 13.62
C ILE A 200 3.60 -17.37 13.70
N ASN A 201 3.13 -18.09 12.68
CA ASN A 201 1.76 -18.60 12.65
C ASN A 201 1.53 -19.72 13.67
N ALA A 202 2.50 -20.62 13.87
CA ALA A 202 2.45 -21.64 14.91
C ALA A 202 2.34 -21.03 16.32
N LYS A 203 3.09 -19.96 16.60
CA LYS A 203 3.00 -19.21 17.86
C LYS A 203 1.65 -18.51 18.06
N LYS A 204 0.98 -18.07 17.00
CA LYS A 204 -0.38 -17.50 17.09
C LYS A 204 -1.41 -18.57 17.46
N LEU A 205 -1.27 -19.79 16.94
CA LEU A 205 -2.18 -20.91 17.23
C LEU A 205 -2.01 -21.48 18.65
N GLN A 206 -0.82 -21.36 19.25
CA GLN A 206 -0.57 -21.78 20.64
C GLN A 206 -1.08 -20.79 21.71
N LYS A 207 -1.57 -19.61 21.29
CA LYS A 207 -2.12 -18.57 22.18
C LYS A 207 -3.65 -18.49 22.13
N LEU A 208 -4.30 -19.41 21.42
CA LEU A 208 -5.74 -19.65 21.41
C LEU A 208 -6.04 -20.91 22.23
#